data_AF-A0A7S2V771-F1
#
_entry.id   AF-A0A7S2V771-F1
#
_cell.length_a   1.000
_cell.length_b   1.000
_cell.length_c   1.000
_cell.angle_alpha   90.00
_cell.angle_beta   90.00
_cell.angle_gamma   90.00
#
_symmetry.space_group_name_H-M   'P 1'
#
loop_
_entity.id
_entity.type
_entity.pdbx_description
1 polymer ?
#
loop_
_entity_poly.entity_id
_entity_poly.type
_entity_poly.pdbx_seq_one_letter_code
_entity_poly.pdbx_strand_id
1 'polypeptide(L)'
;ADDGKKTHRLFSLDTAIFNLVSSLTWKILRTPVTRFSYKMISLLRILSILAVLSAAEAFLSQTSKGARGVSLTPAPFGDGIRLTSTSTTALSATKKKKATKKKKAAADEKVAAPNFKKSEFVSALVERTGLTKKEAEGSLNSVLEIITEEVSDGKKITFPGFGSFTLKDRAERKGRNPQTGEELTIPASKSPSFTASRSWKDTINGKK
;
A
#
# COMPACT_ATOMS: atom_id res chain seq x y z
N ALA A 1 11.61 -46.50 -60.10
CA ALA A 1 12.63 -45.46 -59.91
C ALA A 1 12.00 -44.09 -60.13
N ASP A 2 11.23 -43.55 -59.16
CA ASP A 2 10.90 -42.11 -59.13
C ASP A 2 10.38 -41.58 -57.77
N ASP A 3 10.72 -42.20 -56.63
CA ASP A 3 10.20 -41.75 -55.32
C ASP A 3 11.21 -40.92 -54.51
N GLY A 4 12.47 -40.85 -54.94
CA GLY A 4 13.55 -40.16 -54.22
C GLY A 4 13.63 -38.64 -54.42
N LYS A 5 12.97 -38.07 -55.43
CA LYS A 5 13.02 -36.60 -55.69
C LYS A 5 11.90 -35.82 -54.99
N LYS A 6 10.82 -36.47 -54.54
CA LYS A 6 9.71 -35.80 -53.84
C LYS A 6 10.01 -35.56 -52.36
N THR A 7 10.75 -36.46 -51.72
CA THR A 7 11.08 -36.40 -50.28
C THR A 7 11.99 -35.22 -49.92
N HIS A 8 12.96 -34.87 -50.77
CA HIS A 8 13.80 -33.68 -50.57
C HIS A 8 13.05 -32.35 -50.79
N ARG A 9 12.01 -32.33 -51.64
CA ARG A 9 11.21 -31.11 -51.84
C ARG A 9 10.25 -30.85 -50.67
N LEU A 10 9.67 -31.90 -50.09
CA LEU A 10 8.77 -31.79 -48.94
C LEU A 10 9.47 -31.21 -47.70
N PHE A 11 10.71 -31.63 -47.42
CA PHE A 11 11.51 -31.08 -46.32
C PHE A 11 11.87 -29.59 -46.50
N SER A 12 12.06 -29.15 -47.75
CA SER A 12 12.32 -27.73 -48.05
C SER A 12 11.08 -26.86 -47.87
N LEU A 13 9.88 -27.41 -48.14
CA LEU A 13 8.61 -26.72 -47.98
C LEU A 13 8.28 -26.51 -46.50
N ASP A 14 8.51 -27.51 -45.64
CA ASP A 14 8.31 -27.37 -44.19
C ASP A 14 9.27 -26.36 -43.56
N THR A 15 10.52 -26.34 -44.02
CA THR A 15 11.51 -25.35 -43.56
C THR A 15 11.17 -23.93 -44.05
N ALA A 16 10.65 -23.79 -45.28
CA ALA A 16 10.21 -22.51 -45.81
C ALA A 16 8.97 -21.98 -45.07
N ILE A 17 8.01 -22.85 -44.74
CA ILE A 17 6.82 -22.50 -43.96
C ILE A 17 7.22 -22.10 -42.54
N PHE A 18 8.12 -22.84 -41.89
CA PHE A 18 8.60 -22.51 -40.55
C PHE A 18 9.35 -21.16 -40.50
N ASN A 19 10.19 -20.88 -41.49
CA ASN A 19 10.88 -19.59 -41.61
C ASN A 19 9.92 -18.45 -41.94
N LEU A 20 8.90 -18.69 -42.76
CA LEU A 20 7.86 -17.69 -43.08
C LEU A 20 7.05 -17.34 -41.84
N VAL A 21 6.60 -18.35 -41.08
CA VAL A 21 5.84 -18.16 -39.84
C VAL A 21 6.69 -17.46 -38.77
N SER A 22 7.96 -17.86 -38.63
CA SER A 22 8.89 -17.24 -37.67
C SER A 22 9.26 -15.79 -38.04
N SER A 23 9.42 -15.50 -39.33
CA SER A 23 9.64 -14.15 -39.83
C SER A 23 8.41 -13.26 -39.63
N LEU A 24 7.21 -13.82 -39.81
CA LEU A 24 5.96 -13.11 -39.61
C LEU A 24 5.69 -12.83 -38.13
N THR A 25 5.96 -13.78 -37.23
CA THR A 25 5.86 -13.59 -35.78
C THR A 25 6.86 -12.57 -35.26
N TRP A 26 8.10 -12.56 -35.77
CA TRP A 26 9.11 -11.56 -35.42
C TRP A 26 8.76 -10.16 -35.94
N LYS A 27 8.09 -10.06 -37.10
CA LYS A 27 7.56 -8.80 -37.65
C LYS A 27 6.39 -8.25 -36.82
N ILE A 28 5.50 -9.11 -36.32
CA ILE A 28 4.38 -8.71 -35.46
C ILE A 28 4.90 -8.17 -34.13
N LEU A 29 5.91 -8.82 -33.54
CA LEU A 29 6.49 -8.43 -32.25
C LEU A 29 7.31 -7.13 -32.31
N ARG A 30 7.76 -6.70 -33.50
CA ARG A 30 8.58 -5.49 -33.71
C ARG A 30 7.80 -4.26 -34.16
N THR A 31 6.47 -4.36 -34.28
CA THR A 31 5.65 -3.17 -34.56
C THR A 31 5.47 -2.35 -33.28
N PRO A 32 5.77 -1.03 -33.28
CA PRO A 32 5.52 -0.18 -32.12
C PRO A 32 4.03 -0.22 -31.80
N VAL A 33 3.71 -0.52 -30.55
CA VAL A 33 2.34 -0.56 -30.00
C VAL A 33 1.79 0.87 -29.96
N THR A 34 1.36 1.40 -31.11
CA THR A 34 0.67 2.69 -31.19
C THR A 34 -0.63 2.62 -31.96
N ARG A 35 -1.11 1.42 -32.34
CA ARG A 35 -2.45 1.23 -32.92
C ARG A 35 -3.24 0.02 -32.43
N PHE A 36 -2.84 -0.62 -31.34
CA PHE A 36 -3.75 -1.55 -30.66
C PHE A 36 -4.76 -0.75 -29.86
N SER A 37 -5.93 -0.54 -30.47
CA SER A 37 -7.08 0.10 -29.83
C SER A 37 -7.29 -0.49 -28.44
N TYR A 38 -7.59 0.36 -27.44
CA TYR A 38 -7.92 -0.03 -26.06
C TYR A 38 -8.95 -1.17 -25.99
N LYS A 39 -9.77 -1.34 -27.03
CA LYS A 39 -10.69 -2.48 -27.20
C LYS A 39 -9.98 -3.85 -27.22
N MET A 40 -8.82 -3.99 -27.87
CA MET A 40 -8.06 -5.25 -27.91
C MET A 40 -7.43 -5.58 -26.55
N ILE A 41 -6.86 -4.58 -25.87
CA ILE A 41 -6.26 -4.76 -24.54
C ILE A 41 -7.35 -5.08 -23.50
N SER A 42 -8.52 -4.46 -23.63
CA SER A 42 -9.68 -4.74 -22.79
C SER A 42 -10.22 -6.16 -23.00
N LEU A 43 -10.31 -6.62 -24.24
CA LEU A 43 -10.73 -7.99 -24.55
C LEU A 43 -9.74 -9.04 -24.00
N LEU A 44 -8.43 -8.81 -24.15
CA LEU A 44 -7.40 -9.70 -23.60
C LEU A 44 -7.46 -9.79 -22.06
N ARG A 45 -7.76 -8.69 -21.36
CA ARG A 45 -7.95 -8.71 -19.91
C ARG A 45 -9.21 -9.45 -19.49
N ILE A 46 -10.32 -9.25 -20.20
CA ILE A 46 -11.58 -9.97 -19.91
C ILE A 46 -11.40 -11.48 -20.12
N LEU A 47 -10.69 -11.89 -21.19
CA LEU A 47 -10.41 -13.29 -21.47
C LEU A 47 -9.52 -13.93 -20.38
N SER A 48 -8.53 -13.19 -19.88
CA SER A 48 -7.67 -13.64 -18.78
C SER A 48 -8.43 -13.78 -17.46
N ILE A 49 -9.37 -12.88 -17.16
CA ILE A 49 -10.20 -12.95 -15.94
C ILE A 49 -11.16 -14.16 -16.00
N LEU A 50 -11.76 -14.42 -17.17
CA LEU A 50 -12.62 -15.59 -17.38
C LEU A 50 -11.87 -16.92 -17.22
N ALA A 51 -10.61 -16.99 -17.67
CA ALA A 51 -9.79 -18.18 -17.49
C ALA A 51 -9.48 -18.47 -16.01
N VAL A 52 -9.23 -17.45 -15.20
CA VAL A 52 -9.01 -17.60 -13.75
C VAL A 52 -10.28 -18.04 -13.03
N LEU A 53 -11.45 -17.57 -13.47
CA LEU A 53 -12.74 -17.96 -12.88
C LEU A 53 -13.06 -19.44 -13.14
N SER A 54 -12.75 -19.96 -14.33
CA SER A 54 -12.92 -21.39 -14.64
C SER A 54 -11.98 -22.29 -13.81
N ALA A 55 -10.76 -21.83 -13.51
CA ALA A 55 -9.83 -22.58 -12.66
C ALA A 55 -10.26 -22.64 -11.18
N ALA A 56 -11.00 -21.63 -10.69
CA ALA A 56 -11.51 -21.61 -9.32
C ALA A 56 -12.64 -22.62 -9.09
N GLU A 57 -13.49 -22.88 -10.10
CA GLU A 57 -14.54 -23.90 -10.01
C GLU A 57 -13.95 -25.33 -9.92
N ALA A 58 -12.83 -25.58 -10.58
CA ALA A 58 -12.14 -26.88 -10.48
C ALA A 58 -11.53 -27.13 -9.09
N PHE A 59 -11.13 -26.09 -8.36
CA PHE A 59 -10.53 -26.20 -7.03
C PHE A 59 -11.55 -26.51 -5.92
N LEU A 60 -12.80 -26.05 -6.08
CA LEU A 60 -13.88 -26.32 -5.13
C LEU A 60 -14.41 -27.77 -5.22
N SER A 61 -14.08 -28.51 -6.28
CA SER A 61 -14.50 -29.90 -6.43
C SER A 61 -13.57 -30.93 -5.74
N GLN A 62 -12.45 -30.49 -5.13
CA GLN A 62 -11.50 -31.39 -4.45
C GLN A 62 -11.62 -31.46 -2.91
N THR A 63 -12.53 -30.72 -2.27
CA THR A 63 -12.59 -30.66 -0.79
C THR A 63 -13.67 -31.53 -0.13
N SER A 64 -14.44 -32.35 -0.87
CA SER A 64 -15.58 -33.09 -0.28
C SER A 64 -15.34 -34.57 0.09
N LYS A 65 -14.10 -35.07 0.09
CA LYS A 65 -13.81 -36.47 0.51
C LYS A 65 -12.62 -36.56 1.44
N GLY A 66 -12.83 -36.31 2.74
CA GLY A 66 -11.86 -36.72 3.75
C GLY A 66 -11.96 -36.00 5.08
N ALA A 67 -12.95 -36.36 5.92
CA ALA A 67 -12.82 -36.27 7.38
C ALA A 67 -13.98 -37.04 8.04
N ARG A 68 -13.78 -38.34 8.30
CA ARG A 68 -14.63 -39.09 9.23
C ARG A 68 -13.99 -39.00 10.63
N GLY A 69 -14.78 -38.51 11.58
CA GLY A 69 -14.88 -38.99 12.97
C GLY A 69 -13.65 -38.92 13.89
N VAL A 70 -13.68 -37.96 14.82
CA VAL A 70 -13.24 -38.19 16.22
C VAL A 70 -14.18 -37.39 17.13
N SER A 71 -15.01 -38.10 17.89
CA SER A 71 -15.83 -37.57 18.98
C SER A 71 -15.01 -37.53 20.26
N LEU A 72 -14.88 -36.37 20.90
CA LEU A 72 -14.41 -36.26 22.28
C LEU A 72 -15.44 -35.46 23.09
N THR A 73 -15.92 -36.11 24.14
CA THR A 73 -16.90 -35.65 25.13
C THR A 73 -16.33 -34.53 26.00
N PRO A 74 -17.16 -33.59 26.50
CA PRO A 74 -16.71 -32.57 27.45
C PRO A 74 -16.74 -33.11 28.89
N ALA A 75 -15.62 -33.00 29.61
CA ALA A 75 -15.53 -33.25 31.04
C ALA A 75 -15.70 -31.93 31.85
N PRO A 76 -16.35 -31.96 33.02
CA PRO A 76 -16.73 -30.78 33.79
C PRO A 76 -15.57 -30.22 34.64
N PHE A 77 -15.38 -28.90 34.62
CA PHE A 77 -14.53 -28.23 35.60
C PHE A 77 -15.32 -28.01 36.90
N GLY A 78 -14.95 -28.77 37.94
CA GLY A 78 -15.46 -28.66 39.30
C GLY A 78 -14.70 -27.61 40.12
N ASP A 79 -15.45 -26.96 40.99
CA ASP A 79 -15.02 -26.02 42.02
C ASP A 79 -14.06 -26.62 43.05
N GLY A 80 -13.17 -25.78 43.58
CA GLY A 80 -12.96 -25.76 45.04
C GLY A 80 -11.52 -25.79 45.58
N ILE A 81 -11.33 -24.92 46.59
CA ILE A 81 -10.34 -24.92 47.70
C ILE A 81 -9.05 -24.14 47.39
N ARG A 82 -8.85 -22.87 47.81
CA ARG A 82 -8.77 -22.17 49.14
C ARG A 82 -7.41 -22.25 49.86
N LEU A 83 -6.88 -21.03 50.13
CA LEU A 83 -6.05 -20.55 51.27
C LEU A 83 -4.54 -20.87 51.18
N THR A 84 -3.62 -19.91 51.34
CA THR A 84 -3.17 -19.28 52.61
C THR A 84 -2.56 -17.87 52.34
N SER A 85 -3.07 -16.76 52.90
CA SER A 85 -2.66 -16.06 54.14
C SER A 85 -1.19 -15.58 54.26
N THR A 86 -0.98 -14.25 54.10
CA THR A 86 -0.06 -13.35 54.86
C THR A 86 -0.38 -11.90 54.42
N SER A 87 -1.30 -11.16 55.05
CA SER A 87 -1.14 -10.25 56.20
C SER A 87 0.09 -9.32 56.20
N THR A 88 -0.23 -8.01 56.15
CA THR A 88 0.43 -6.88 56.87
C THR A 88 1.71 -6.31 56.22
N THR A 89 1.69 -5.10 55.65
CA THR A 89 1.87 -3.81 56.36
C THR A 89 1.50 -2.68 55.35
N ALA A 90 0.34 -2.04 55.45
CA ALA A 90 0.00 -0.86 56.25
C ALA A 90 0.51 0.49 55.71
N LEU A 91 -0.41 1.46 55.74
CA LEU A 91 -0.24 2.93 55.75
C LEU A 91 -0.13 3.67 54.40
N SER A 92 -1.28 4.10 53.88
CA SER A 92 -1.76 5.48 54.15
C SER A 92 -3.02 5.80 53.34
N ALA A 93 -4.11 6.01 54.07
CA ALA A 93 -5.33 6.60 53.58
C ALA A 93 -5.19 8.13 53.57
N THR A 94 -5.73 8.82 52.56
CA THR A 94 -6.51 10.06 52.77
C THR A 94 -7.24 10.53 51.50
N LYS A 95 -8.48 10.04 51.34
CA LYS A 95 -9.72 10.79 51.11
C LYS A 95 -9.58 12.27 50.67
N LYS A 96 -10.09 12.62 49.47
CA LYS A 96 -10.95 13.82 49.31
C LYS A 96 -11.77 13.85 48.01
N LYS A 97 -13.09 13.84 48.18
CA LYS A 97 -14.09 14.47 47.29
C LYS A 97 -13.73 15.96 47.09
N LYS A 98 -13.82 16.44 45.84
CA LYS A 98 -14.21 17.84 45.49
C LYS A 98 -14.58 17.87 44.01
N ALA A 99 -15.87 17.91 43.71
CA ALA A 99 -16.64 19.13 43.48
C ALA A 99 -16.52 19.63 42.03
N THR A 100 -17.59 19.39 41.27
CA THR A 100 -18.04 20.28 40.21
C THR A 100 -18.11 21.72 40.74
N LYS A 101 -17.28 22.61 40.20
CA LYS A 101 -17.50 24.06 40.28
C LYS A 101 -17.00 24.77 39.02
N LYS A 102 -17.99 25.07 38.18
CA LYS A 102 -18.16 26.20 37.26
C LYS A 102 -17.14 27.37 37.37
N LYS A 103 -16.72 27.82 36.18
CA LYS A 103 -16.34 29.19 35.75
C LYS A 103 -14.92 29.71 36.04
N LYS A 104 -14.13 29.76 34.96
CA LYS A 104 -13.22 30.86 34.54
C LYS A 104 -12.60 30.41 33.22
N ALA A 105 -12.44 31.18 32.17
CA ALA A 105 -12.91 32.47 31.73
C ALA A 105 -12.77 32.41 30.20
N ALA A 106 -13.50 33.25 29.48
CA ALA A 106 -13.33 33.44 28.05
C ALA A 106 -11.84 33.60 27.71
N ALA A 107 -11.30 32.70 26.89
CA ALA A 107 -9.95 32.75 26.36
C ALA A 107 -10.06 32.44 24.87
N ASP A 108 -9.91 33.50 24.08
CA ASP A 108 -9.69 33.57 22.64
C ASP A 108 -10.26 32.45 21.76
N GLU A 109 -11.33 32.79 21.06
CA GLU A 109 -11.71 32.16 19.80
C GLU A 109 -10.64 32.46 18.73
N LYS A 110 -9.46 31.83 18.87
CA LYS A 110 -8.65 31.56 17.70
C LYS A 110 -9.41 30.52 16.90
N VAL A 111 -10.06 30.97 15.83
CA VAL A 111 -10.58 30.10 14.77
C VAL A 111 -9.42 29.22 14.31
N ALA A 112 -9.31 28.02 14.88
CA ALA A 112 -8.37 27.02 14.42
C ALA A 112 -8.78 26.74 12.98
N ALA A 113 -7.90 27.07 12.03
CA ALA A 113 -8.11 26.74 10.63
C ALA A 113 -8.58 25.28 10.53
N PRO A 114 -9.56 24.98 9.64
CA PRO A 114 -10.13 23.65 9.55
C PRO A 114 -9.01 22.61 9.36
N ASN A 115 -8.76 21.80 10.39
CA ASN A 115 -7.72 20.79 10.39
C ASN A 115 -8.33 19.48 9.90
N PHE A 116 -8.06 19.13 8.66
CA PHE A 116 -8.55 17.89 8.06
C PHE A 116 -7.82 16.69 8.66
N LYS A 117 -8.52 15.90 9.48
CA LYS A 117 -7.92 14.80 10.25
C LYS A 117 -7.82 13.51 9.43
N LYS A 118 -6.97 12.57 9.88
CA LYS A 118 -6.84 11.23 9.27
C LYS A 118 -8.20 10.52 9.15
N SER A 119 -9.06 10.62 10.16
CA SER A 119 -10.40 10.00 10.15
C SER A 119 -11.31 10.56 9.05
N GLU A 120 -11.25 11.87 8.80
CA GLU A 120 -12.03 12.53 7.75
C GLU A 120 -11.50 12.14 6.37
N PHE A 121 -10.17 12.01 6.23
CA PHE A 121 -9.54 11.49 5.02
C PHE A 121 -9.96 10.05 4.70
N VAL A 122 -9.99 9.17 5.72
CA VAL A 122 -10.43 7.78 5.55
C VAL A 122 -11.90 7.73 5.11
N SER A 123 -12.77 8.53 5.74
CA SER A 123 -14.18 8.63 5.31
C SER A 123 -14.31 9.07 3.85
N ALA A 124 -13.59 10.13 3.46
CA ALA A 124 -13.59 10.60 2.07
C ALA A 124 -12.98 9.58 1.09
N LEU A 125 -12.02 8.77 1.54
CA LEU A 125 -11.43 7.70 0.73
C LEU A 125 -12.45 6.58 0.50
N VAL A 126 -13.14 6.14 1.55
CA VAL A 126 -14.22 5.15 1.48
C VAL A 126 -15.32 5.60 0.52
N GLU A 127 -15.75 6.86 0.60
CA GLU A 127 -16.77 7.41 -0.31
C GLU A 127 -16.35 7.39 -1.78
N ARG A 128 -15.05 7.57 -2.08
CA ARG A 128 -14.54 7.61 -3.46
C ARG A 128 -14.16 6.24 -4.01
N THR A 129 -13.70 5.32 -3.16
CA THR A 129 -13.19 4.01 -3.60
C THR A 129 -14.17 2.88 -3.37
N GLY A 130 -15.18 3.06 -2.51
CA GLY A 130 -16.13 2.02 -2.12
C GLY A 130 -15.53 0.92 -1.23
N LEU A 131 -14.30 1.09 -0.75
CA LEU A 131 -13.63 0.13 0.12
C LEU A 131 -14.23 0.13 1.53
N THR A 132 -14.02 -0.95 2.28
CA THR A 132 -14.35 -0.93 3.72
C THR A 132 -13.42 0.02 4.48
N LYS A 133 -13.88 0.56 5.61
CA LYS A 133 -13.05 1.46 6.45
C LYS A 133 -11.71 0.83 6.83
N LYS A 134 -11.70 -0.47 7.13
CA LYS A 134 -10.47 -1.21 7.48
C LYS A 134 -9.49 -1.28 6.32
N GLU A 135 -9.97 -1.59 5.12
CA GLU A 135 -9.14 -1.65 3.92
C GLU A 135 -8.64 -0.26 3.52
N ALA A 136 -9.46 0.78 3.68
CA ALA A 136 -9.07 2.17 3.44
C ALA A 136 -7.95 2.62 4.38
N GLU A 137 -8.05 2.32 5.67
CA GLU A 137 -7.00 2.59 6.66
C GLU A 137 -5.72 1.82 6.37
N GLY A 138 -5.84 0.52 6.07
CA GLY A 138 -4.72 -0.32 5.69
C GLY A 138 -3.99 0.20 4.45
N SER A 139 -4.74 0.50 3.39
CA SER A 139 -4.19 1.04 2.14
C SER A 139 -3.46 2.37 2.35
N LEU A 140 -4.04 3.26 3.16
CA LEU A 140 -3.41 4.54 3.48
C LEU A 140 -2.09 4.35 4.24
N ASN A 141 -2.08 3.48 5.24
CA ASN A 141 -0.86 3.18 6.00
C ASN A 141 0.22 2.58 5.10
N SER A 142 -0.12 1.60 4.26
CA SER A 142 0.83 0.98 3.33
C SER A 142 1.42 2.00 2.35
N VAL A 143 0.64 2.95 1.84
CA VAL A 143 1.17 4.01 0.97
C VAL A 143 2.17 4.89 1.73
N LEU A 144 1.88 5.26 2.98
CA LEU A 144 2.80 6.07 3.79
C LEU A 144 4.08 5.31 4.15
N GLU A 145 3.98 4.01 4.42
CA GLU A 145 5.12 3.13 4.68
C GLU A 145 6.02 3.02 3.44
N ILE A 146 5.45 2.70 2.28
CA ILE A 146 6.20 2.61 1.02
C ILE A 146 6.93 3.92 0.71
N ILE A 147 6.27 5.07 0.89
CA ILE A 147 6.91 6.37 0.67
C ILE A 147 8.08 6.58 1.64
N THR A 148 7.91 6.19 2.91
CA THR A 148 8.93 6.35 3.95
C THR A 148 10.15 5.47 3.67
N GLU A 149 9.93 4.20 3.29
CA GLU A 149 10.99 3.25 2.96
C GLU A 149 11.79 3.71 1.73
N GLU A 150 11.10 3.99 0.63
CA GLU A 150 11.73 4.36 -0.64
C GLU A 150 12.49 5.70 -0.55
N VAL A 151 11.98 6.67 0.21
CA VAL A 151 12.70 7.94 0.43
C VAL A 151 13.88 7.76 1.37
N SER A 152 13.79 6.85 2.35
CA SER A 152 14.91 6.52 3.25
C SER A 152 16.05 5.83 2.52
N ASP A 153 15.75 5.03 1.51
CA ASP A 153 16.72 4.44 0.56
C ASP A 153 17.41 5.48 -0.33
N GLY A 154 16.97 6.74 -0.29
CA GLY A 154 17.48 7.82 -1.15
C GLY A 154 16.89 7.81 -2.56
N LYS A 155 15.84 7.01 -2.81
CA LYS A 155 15.16 6.99 -4.10
C LYS A 155 14.20 8.18 -4.21
N LYS A 156 13.96 8.61 -5.45
CA LYS A 156 13.02 9.69 -5.77
C LYS A 156 11.69 9.11 -6.21
N ILE A 157 10.61 9.45 -5.50
CA ILE A 157 9.25 9.05 -5.86
C ILE A 157 8.56 10.23 -6.54
N THR A 158 8.00 10.02 -7.73
CA THR A 158 7.28 11.05 -8.48
C THR A 158 5.83 10.65 -8.69
N PHE A 159 4.91 11.50 -8.24
CA PHE A 159 3.47 11.37 -8.48
C PHE A 159 3.05 12.42 -9.52
N PRO A 160 2.78 12.03 -10.78
CA PRO A 160 2.35 12.94 -11.82
C PRO A 160 1.12 13.74 -11.37
N GLY A 161 1.12 15.05 -11.59
CA GLY A 161 0.02 15.92 -11.20
C GLY A 161 -0.01 16.35 -9.73
N PHE A 162 0.73 15.67 -8.84
CA PHE A 162 0.80 16.00 -7.42
C PHE A 162 2.17 16.59 -7.04
N GLY A 163 3.25 15.83 -7.16
CA GLY A 163 4.60 16.29 -6.79
C GLY A 163 5.63 15.17 -6.72
N SER A 164 6.82 15.48 -6.20
CA SER A 164 7.91 14.51 -6.02
C SER A 164 8.49 14.55 -4.62
N PHE A 165 8.78 13.38 -4.06
CA PHE A 165 9.50 13.18 -2.81
C PHE A 165 10.97 12.88 -3.10
N THR A 166 11.86 13.58 -2.42
CA THR A 166 13.32 13.46 -2.58
C THR A 166 13.99 13.53 -1.21
N LEU A 167 15.05 12.77 -1.01
CA LEU A 167 15.92 12.93 0.14
C LEU A 167 16.85 14.12 -0.07
N LYS A 168 16.91 15.03 0.90
CA LYS A 168 17.83 16.18 0.89
C LYS A 168 18.85 16.03 2.00
N ASP A 169 20.11 15.94 1.59
CA ASP A 169 21.24 15.95 2.50
C ASP A 169 21.57 17.38 2.92
N ARG A 170 21.80 17.56 4.22
CA ARG A 170 22.29 18.79 4.83
C ARG A 170 23.67 18.50 5.37
N ALA A 171 24.68 19.16 4.82
CA ALA A 171 26.05 19.03 5.28
C ALA A 171 26.21 19.56 6.71
N GLU A 172 27.21 19.03 7.40
CA GLU A 172 27.65 19.51 8.70
C GLU A 172 28.01 21.00 8.61
N ARG A 173 27.54 21.77 9.58
CA ARG A 173 27.80 23.21 9.63
C ARG A 173 27.86 23.68 11.06
N LYS A 174 28.63 24.75 11.27
CA LYS A 174 28.63 25.45 12.56
C LYS A 174 27.37 26.30 12.68
N GLY A 175 26.68 26.15 13.80
CA GLY A 175 25.54 26.93 14.22
C GLY A 175 25.81 27.59 15.57
N ARG A 176 24.84 28.34 16.06
CA ARG A 176 24.92 29.02 17.35
C ARG A 176 23.69 28.67 18.16
N ASN A 177 23.86 28.37 19.45
CA ASN A 177 22.71 28.16 20.32
C ASN A 177 21.94 29.48 20.44
N PRO A 178 20.64 29.55 20.09
CA PRO A 178 19.87 30.77 20.21
C PRO A 178 19.71 31.26 21.67
N GLN A 179 19.89 30.39 22.66
CA GLN A 179 19.76 30.74 24.09
C GLN A 179 21.09 31.14 24.73
N THR A 180 22.19 30.44 24.45
CA THR A 180 23.50 30.67 25.10
C THR A 180 24.51 31.40 24.23
N GLY A 181 24.32 31.45 22.92
CA GLY A 181 25.26 32.08 22.00
C GLY A 181 26.57 31.31 21.81
N GLU A 182 26.68 30.09 22.31
CA GLU A 182 27.86 29.24 22.09
C GLU A 182 27.84 28.62 20.68
N GLU A 183 29.02 28.39 20.12
CA GLU A 183 29.19 27.75 18.82
C GLU A 183 28.96 26.24 18.95
N LEU A 184 28.01 25.72 18.17
CA LEU A 184 27.61 24.32 18.17
C LEU A 184 27.75 23.76 16.76
N THR A 185 28.44 22.62 16.63
CA THR A 185 28.50 21.91 15.36
C THR A 185 27.20 21.12 15.17
N ILE A 186 26.45 21.44 14.11
CA ILE A 186 25.22 20.72 13.76
C ILE A 186 25.62 19.58 12.81
N PRO A 187 25.40 18.31 13.19
CA PRO A 187 25.83 17.17 12.39
C PRO A 187 25.11 17.13 11.05
N ALA A 188 25.75 16.47 10.07
CA ALA A 188 25.11 16.20 8.79
C ALA A 188 23.80 15.42 9.01
N SER A 189 22.72 15.85 8.37
CA SER A 189 21.41 15.23 8.51
C SER A 189 20.72 15.08 7.17
N LYS A 190 19.91 14.02 7.05
CA LYS A 190 19.08 13.77 5.88
C LYS A 190 17.64 14.12 6.22
N SER A 191 16.97 14.81 5.31
CA SER A 191 15.58 15.23 5.50
C SER A 191 14.75 14.94 4.25
N PRO A 192 13.55 14.36 4.37
CA PRO A 192 12.66 14.22 3.24
C PRO A 192 12.17 15.61 2.81
N SER A 193 12.20 15.86 1.50
CA SER A 193 11.74 17.09 0.88
C SER A 193 10.67 16.77 -0.14
N PHE A 194 9.52 17.45 -0.05
CA PHE A 194 8.44 17.32 -1.01
C PHE A 194 8.37 18.55 -1.92
N THR A 195 8.36 18.34 -3.23
CA THR A 195 8.19 19.39 -4.23
C THR A 195 6.84 19.24 -4.91
N ALA A 196 5.93 20.20 -4.69
CA ALA A 196 4.65 20.23 -5.37
C ALA A 196 4.82 20.49 -6.86
N SER A 197 4.04 19.77 -7.67
CA SER A 197 3.99 19.94 -9.12
C SER A 197 3.40 21.29 -9.51
N ARG A 198 3.73 21.75 -10.72
CA ARG A 198 3.19 23.00 -11.26
C ARG A 198 1.67 22.92 -11.43
N SER A 199 1.14 21.81 -11.95
CA SER A 199 -0.31 21.59 -12.13
C SER A 199 -1.09 21.74 -10.83
N TRP A 200 -0.55 21.25 -9.71
CA TRP A 200 -1.23 21.40 -8.42
C TRP A 200 -1.21 22.85 -7.94
N LYS A 201 -0.07 23.54 -8.08
CA LYS A 201 0.03 24.98 -7.74
C LYS A 201 -0.90 25.83 -8.62
N ASP A 202 -1.02 25.52 -9.89
CA ASP A 202 -1.88 26.23 -10.84
C ASP A 202 -3.36 26.03 -10.49
N THR A 203 -3.74 24.82 -10.06
CA THR A 203 -5.10 24.52 -9.55
C THR A 203 -5.43 25.33 -8.30
N ILE A 204 -4.48 25.50 -7.38
CA ILE A 204 -4.66 26.30 -6.15
C ILE A 204 -4.74 27.80 -6.47
N ASN A 205 -3.91 28.28 -7.40
CA ASN A 205 -3.84 29.69 -7.76
C ASN A 205 -4.84 30.12 -8.84
N GLY A 206 -5.70 29.21 -9.31
CA GLY A 206 -6.72 29.48 -10.32
C GLY A 206 -6.19 29.85 -11.71
N LYS A 207 -4.93 29.53 -12.02
CA LYS A 207 -4.31 29.79 -13.32
C LYS A 207 -4.62 28.61 -14.24
N LYS A 208 -5.73 28.67 -14.97
CA LYS A 208 -6.07 27.70 -16.01
C LYS A 208 -5.36 28.04 -17.32
#